data_AF-A0A967IFK6-F1
#
_entry.id   AF-A0A967IFK6-F1
#
_cell.length_a   1.000
_cell.length_b   1.000
_cell.length_c   1.000
_cell.angle_alpha   90.00
_cell.angle_beta   90.00
_cell.angle_gamma   90.00
#
_symmetry.space_group_name_H-M   'P 1'
#
loop_
_entity.id
_entity.type
_entity.pdbx_description
1 polymer ?
#
loop_
_entity_poly.entity_id
_entity_poly.type
_entity_poly.pdbx_seq_one_letter_code
_entity_poly.pdbx_strand_id
1 'polypeptide(L)'
;MSKESPFPNPHEVDEMTDRLAGLVERSQKVWAESLDRTVEEAATTNPDPLNTLPAFTHLAKDYLDHPQKLLEATVDYWTQQAEIWTNVMQQSLGGDQREPSQRHHKHFQDEAWEIPIFKYLKQSYLMTGKWLKDRLDDVEGLDPKERRKLEFLTRNYIEALSPANYAATNPEVLKATVEEKGDNLLRGLENLLRDLERGKGNLLIRQTDTDAFEVGRNMAVTPGKVIYQNELMQLIQYTPTTEKVHARPLLIVPPWINKFYILDLNEKKSMIRWLVAQGHTVFVISWVNPDERQRDETWDSYMQKGALTAIDKVLEETGVEKLNLAGYCIGGTMTGTTLAYMAAKGDDRVASAT
;
A
#
# COMPACT_ATOMS: atom_id res chain seq x y z
N MET A 1 -2.28 -43.69 31.23
CA MET A 1 -1.60 -42.44 30.86
C MET A 1 -0.45 -42.81 29.94
N SER A 2 -0.70 -42.82 28.63
CA SER A 2 0.32 -43.10 27.62
C SER A 2 1.20 -41.86 27.49
N LYS A 3 2.51 -42.00 27.69
CA LYS A 3 3.48 -40.94 27.42
C LYS A 3 3.65 -40.86 25.91
N GLU A 4 3.18 -39.78 25.30
CA GLU A 4 3.57 -39.46 23.92
C GLU A 4 5.09 -39.28 23.87
N SER A 5 5.72 -39.92 22.88
CA SER A 5 7.15 -39.82 22.62
C SER A 5 7.50 -38.37 22.27
N PRO A 6 8.60 -37.80 22.80
CA PRO A 6 9.06 -36.46 22.44
C PRO A 6 9.68 -36.39 21.03
N PHE A 7 9.76 -37.52 20.33
CA PHE A 7 10.33 -37.62 18.99
C PHE A 7 9.21 -37.63 17.92
N PRO A 8 9.35 -36.82 16.85
CA PRO A 8 8.41 -36.84 15.73
C PRO A 8 8.31 -38.23 15.11
N ASN A 9 7.12 -38.60 14.66
CA ASN A 9 6.87 -39.88 14.00
C ASN A 9 7.71 -39.96 12.70
N PRO A 10 8.33 -41.10 12.35
CA PRO A 10 9.05 -41.28 11.09
C PRO A 10 8.32 -40.75 9.84
N HIS A 11 6.99 -40.89 9.78
CA HIS A 11 6.19 -40.32 8.69
C HIS A 11 6.18 -38.78 8.64
N GLU A 12 6.21 -38.11 9.80
CA GLU A 12 6.28 -36.64 9.88
C GLU A 12 7.68 -36.13 9.48
N VAL A 13 8.72 -36.92 9.76
CA VAL A 13 10.11 -36.61 9.36
C VAL A 13 10.28 -36.74 7.85
N ASP A 14 9.71 -37.77 7.23
CA ASP A 14 9.76 -37.96 5.78
C ASP A 14 8.99 -36.85 5.05
N GLU A 15 7.78 -36.49 5.50
CA GLU A 15 6.99 -35.41 4.91
C GLU A 15 7.70 -34.04 5.04
N MET A 16 8.32 -33.77 6.19
CA MET A 16 9.10 -32.55 6.38
C MET A 16 10.33 -32.51 5.48
N THR A 17 11.00 -33.64 5.27
CA THR A 17 12.18 -33.76 4.40
C THR A 17 11.81 -33.52 2.93
N ASP A 18 10.72 -34.10 2.46
CA ASP A 18 10.22 -33.89 1.10
C ASP A 18 9.79 -32.44 0.85
N ARG A 19 9.09 -31.83 1.83
CA ARG A 19 8.73 -30.39 1.77
C ARG A 19 9.97 -29.51 1.71
N LEU A 20 11.00 -29.80 2.52
CA LEU A 20 12.27 -29.06 2.50
C LEU A 20 13.00 -29.21 1.16
N ALA A 21 13.08 -30.42 0.62
CA ALA A 21 13.73 -30.69 -0.67
C ALA A 21 13.05 -29.90 -1.80
N GLY A 22 11.72 -29.95 -1.88
CA GLY A 22 10.96 -29.19 -2.87
C GLY A 22 11.08 -27.67 -2.72
N LEU A 23 11.18 -27.16 -1.49
CA LEU A 23 11.42 -25.74 -1.22
C LEU A 23 12.83 -25.30 -1.65
N VAL A 24 13.86 -26.13 -1.41
CA VAL A 24 15.23 -25.83 -1.81
C VAL A 24 15.33 -25.72 -3.33
N GLU A 25 14.79 -26.68 -4.07
CA GLU A 25 14.81 -26.66 -5.54
C GLU A 25 14.08 -25.42 -6.10
N ARG A 26 12.87 -25.15 -5.61
CA ARG A 26 12.11 -23.95 -6.01
C ARG A 26 12.86 -22.66 -5.68
N SER A 27 13.47 -22.60 -4.49
CA SER A 27 14.21 -21.41 -4.07
C SER A 27 15.37 -21.09 -5.01
N GLN A 28 16.17 -22.10 -5.39
CA GLN A 28 17.33 -21.88 -6.27
C GLN A 28 16.92 -21.29 -7.62
N LYS A 29 15.84 -21.82 -8.22
CA LYS A 29 15.33 -21.33 -9.51
C LYS A 29 14.85 -19.89 -9.42
N VAL A 30 14.00 -19.60 -8.44
CA VAL A 30 13.39 -18.28 -8.27
C VAL A 30 14.43 -17.21 -7.91
N TRP A 31 15.42 -17.56 -7.09
CA TRP A 31 16.53 -16.66 -6.75
C TRP A 31 17.41 -16.33 -7.95
N ALA A 32 17.68 -17.30 -8.83
CA ALA A 32 18.42 -17.04 -10.06
C ALA A 32 17.68 -16.04 -10.97
N GLU A 33 16.38 -16.28 -11.20
CA GLU A 33 15.52 -15.38 -11.99
C GLU A 33 15.43 -13.97 -11.38
N SER A 34 15.36 -13.87 -10.04
CA SER A 34 15.33 -12.59 -9.33
C SER A 34 16.64 -11.82 -9.43
N LEU A 35 17.78 -12.51 -9.33
CA LEU A 35 19.10 -11.91 -9.42
C LEU A 35 19.37 -11.35 -10.82
N ASP A 36 19.08 -12.13 -11.87
CA ASP A 36 19.24 -11.72 -13.27
C ASP A 36 18.44 -10.43 -13.55
N ARG A 37 17.19 -10.37 -13.06
CA ARG A 37 16.37 -9.15 -13.20
C ARG A 37 16.86 -7.97 -12.39
N THR A 38 17.32 -8.19 -11.16
CA THR A 38 17.87 -7.11 -10.33
C THR A 38 19.06 -6.45 -11.02
N VAL A 39 19.89 -7.25 -11.72
CA VAL A 39 21.01 -6.75 -12.53
C VAL A 39 20.52 -5.95 -13.75
N GLU A 40 19.50 -6.42 -14.47
CA GLU A 40 18.90 -5.70 -15.61
C GLU A 40 18.25 -4.36 -15.19
N GLU A 41 17.51 -4.35 -14.08
CA GLU A 41 16.88 -3.14 -13.54
C GLU A 41 17.94 -2.15 -13.04
N ALA A 42 18.99 -2.61 -12.36
CA ALA A 42 20.10 -1.76 -11.92
C ALA A 42 20.85 -1.12 -13.10
N ALA A 43 20.93 -1.79 -14.25
CA ALA A 43 21.57 -1.27 -15.45
C ALA A 43 20.76 -0.18 -16.17
N THR A 44 19.44 -0.11 -15.92
CA THR A 44 18.50 0.75 -16.67
C THR A 44 17.87 1.86 -15.82
N THR A 45 18.04 1.82 -14.50
CA THR A 45 17.40 2.75 -13.57
C THR A 45 18.30 3.92 -13.21
N ASN A 46 17.73 5.13 -13.14
CA ASN A 46 18.41 6.30 -12.58
C ASN A 46 18.86 5.99 -11.15
N PRO A 47 20.16 6.15 -10.79
CA PRO A 47 20.67 5.83 -9.46
C PRO A 47 20.10 6.74 -8.34
N ASP A 48 19.50 7.87 -8.69
CA ASP A 48 18.83 8.76 -7.71
C ASP A 48 17.50 9.29 -8.26
N PRO A 49 16.47 8.44 -8.36
CA PRO A 49 15.18 8.80 -8.95
C PRO A 49 14.43 9.85 -8.11
N LEU A 50 14.75 9.94 -6.81
CA LEU A 50 14.13 10.86 -5.86
C LEU A 50 14.93 12.17 -5.67
N ASN A 51 16.10 12.29 -6.30
CA ASN A 51 17.04 13.40 -6.16
C ASN A 51 17.33 13.71 -4.67
N THR A 52 18.01 12.77 -4.03
CA THR A 52 18.29 12.66 -2.60
C THR A 52 19.78 12.76 -2.28
N LEU A 53 20.65 12.44 -3.25
CA LEU A 53 22.10 12.54 -3.11
C LEU A 53 22.59 13.93 -2.70
N PRO A 54 22.05 15.05 -3.24
CA PRO A 54 22.48 16.38 -2.80
C PRO A 54 22.18 16.63 -1.32
N ALA A 55 21.03 16.16 -0.85
CA ALA A 55 20.60 16.34 0.52
C ALA A 55 21.47 15.54 1.51
N PHE A 56 21.83 14.30 1.16
CA PHE A 56 22.80 13.52 1.93
C PHE A 56 24.22 14.11 1.87
N THR A 57 24.62 14.68 0.75
CA THR A 57 25.93 15.33 0.59
C THR A 57 26.02 16.60 1.44
N HIS A 58 24.95 17.41 1.49
CA HIS A 58 24.85 18.56 2.39
C HIS A 58 24.91 18.14 3.85
N LEU A 59 24.16 17.09 4.24
CA LEU A 59 24.21 16.55 5.60
C LEU A 59 25.63 16.08 5.96
N ALA A 60 26.27 15.30 5.09
CA ALA A 60 27.62 14.81 5.31
C ALA A 60 28.64 15.95 5.44
N LYS A 61 28.50 16.99 4.60
CA LYS A 61 29.35 18.18 4.65
C LYS A 61 29.17 18.96 5.95
N ASP A 62 27.94 19.17 6.40
CA ASP A 62 27.67 19.87 7.66
C ASP A 62 28.32 19.17 8.87
N TYR A 63 28.30 17.84 8.91
CA TYR A 63 29.00 17.07 9.93
C TYR A 63 30.52 17.13 9.82
N LEU A 64 31.08 17.16 8.61
CA LEU A 64 32.53 17.31 8.38
C LEU A 64 33.01 18.72 8.76
N ASP A 65 32.21 19.74 8.49
CA ASP A 65 32.51 21.14 8.82
C ASP A 65 32.37 21.42 10.33
N HIS A 66 31.65 20.55 11.07
CA HIS A 66 31.42 20.67 12.52
C HIS A 66 31.77 19.38 13.31
N PRO A 67 33.05 18.97 13.35
CA PRO A 67 33.46 17.70 13.98
C PRO A 67 33.19 17.65 15.49
N GLN A 68 33.18 18.80 16.21
CA GLN A 68 32.79 18.82 17.62
C GLN A 68 31.31 18.42 17.81
N LYS A 69 30.40 18.91 16.96
CA LYS A 69 28.98 18.55 17.02
C LYS A 69 28.79 17.04 16.81
N LEU A 70 29.54 16.44 15.89
CA LEU A 70 29.51 15.00 15.66
C LEU A 70 30.00 14.20 16.88
N LEU A 71 31.08 14.65 17.51
CA LEU A 71 31.60 14.01 18.72
C LEU A 71 30.60 14.10 19.87
N GLU A 72 30.05 15.30 20.13
CA GLU A 72 29.02 15.52 21.15
C GLU A 72 27.78 14.64 20.90
N ALA A 73 27.30 14.58 19.66
CA ALA A 73 26.17 13.75 19.28
C ALA A 73 26.45 12.24 19.47
N THR A 74 27.68 11.81 19.22
CA THR A 74 28.11 10.42 19.41
C THR A 74 28.18 10.06 20.90
N VAL A 75 28.74 10.95 21.73
CA VAL A 75 28.81 10.75 23.19
C VAL A 75 27.40 10.74 23.80
N ASP A 76 26.54 11.67 23.40
CA ASP A 76 25.14 11.73 23.81
C ASP A 76 24.39 10.44 23.46
N TYR A 77 24.55 9.93 22.24
CA TYR A 77 23.95 8.66 21.80
C TYR A 77 24.36 7.49 22.69
N TRP A 78 25.66 7.31 22.92
CA TRP A 78 26.17 6.20 23.73
C TRP A 78 25.78 6.32 25.21
N THR A 79 25.69 7.55 25.72
CA THR A 79 25.21 7.80 27.08
C THR A 79 23.76 7.35 27.22
N GLN A 80 22.88 7.75 26.30
CA GLN A 80 21.47 7.34 26.30
C GLN A 80 21.31 5.81 26.12
N GLN A 81 22.13 5.17 25.28
CA GLN A 81 22.13 3.70 25.16
C GLN A 81 22.52 3.00 26.47
N ALA A 82 23.56 3.50 27.14
CA ALA A 82 24.02 2.95 28.42
C ALA A 82 22.97 3.12 29.53
N GLU A 83 22.26 4.24 29.55
CA GLU A 83 21.13 4.48 30.45
C GLU A 83 19.99 3.48 30.21
N ILE A 84 19.59 3.27 28.94
CA ILE A 84 18.57 2.28 28.58
C ILE A 84 18.97 0.88 29.05
N TRP A 85 20.20 0.45 28.75
CA TRP A 85 20.71 -0.85 29.19
C TRP A 85 20.66 -0.99 30.72
N THR A 86 21.14 0.02 31.43
CA THR A 86 21.17 0.03 32.90
C THR A 86 19.75 -0.05 33.48
N ASN A 87 18.81 0.74 32.95
CA ASN A 87 17.42 0.76 33.39
C ASN A 87 16.73 -0.58 33.17
N VAL A 88 16.89 -1.18 31.98
CA VAL A 88 16.32 -2.50 31.65
C VAL A 88 16.88 -3.58 32.58
N MET A 89 18.19 -3.57 32.83
CA MET A 89 18.83 -4.53 33.75
C MET A 89 18.35 -4.34 35.19
N GLN A 90 18.25 -3.10 35.68
CA GLN A 90 17.74 -2.82 37.03
C GLN A 90 16.28 -3.26 37.20
N GLN A 91 15.42 -3.00 36.21
CA GLN A 91 14.02 -3.47 36.21
C GLN A 91 13.93 -5.00 36.21
N SER A 92 14.79 -5.68 35.45
CA SER A 92 14.83 -7.16 35.42
C SER A 92 15.20 -7.78 36.78
N LEU A 93 15.91 -7.03 37.63
CA LEU A 93 16.31 -7.43 38.98
C LEU A 93 15.30 -6.99 40.06
N GLY A 94 14.12 -6.49 39.67
CA GLY A 94 13.05 -6.08 40.60
C GLY A 94 13.14 -4.64 41.11
N GLY A 95 13.91 -3.77 40.43
CA GLY A 95 13.97 -2.34 40.74
C GLY A 95 12.69 -1.58 40.34
N ASP A 96 12.20 -0.72 41.23
CA ASP A 96 10.96 0.06 41.07
C ASP A 96 11.21 1.40 40.36
N GLN A 97 11.53 1.36 39.06
CA GLN A 97 11.70 2.55 38.22
C GLN A 97 10.55 2.62 37.20
N ARG A 98 9.74 3.68 37.31
CA ARG A 98 8.65 4.00 36.36
C ARG A 98 9.23 4.42 35.02
N GLU A 99 8.73 3.79 33.96
CA GLU A 99 9.12 4.14 32.59
C GLU A 99 8.70 5.56 32.23
N PRO A 100 9.52 6.29 31.44
CA PRO A 100 8.99 7.40 30.66
C PRO A 100 7.89 6.86 29.75
N SER A 101 6.72 7.49 29.73
CA SER A 101 5.60 7.05 28.90
C SER A 101 5.98 7.08 27.41
N GLN A 102 6.40 5.94 26.88
CA GLN A 102 6.65 5.82 25.45
C GLN A 102 5.29 5.73 24.75
N ARG A 103 5.09 6.59 23.75
CA ARG A 103 3.89 6.55 22.90
C ARG A 103 3.67 5.12 22.43
N HIS A 104 2.44 4.62 22.59
CA HIS A 104 2.02 3.31 22.06
C HIS A 104 2.41 3.18 20.59
N HIS A 105 3.49 2.45 20.32
CA HIS A 105 3.89 2.12 18.96
C HIS A 105 3.08 0.90 18.53
N LYS A 106 2.37 0.98 17.39
CA LYS A 106 1.53 -0.12 16.90
C LYS A 106 2.28 -1.45 16.73
N HIS A 107 3.60 -1.38 16.53
CA HIS A 107 4.47 -2.52 16.30
C HIS A 107 4.98 -3.23 17.55
N PHE A 108 4.73 -2.71 18.76
CA PHE A 108 5.26 -3.25 20.02
C PHE A 108 4.13 -3.48 21.04
N GLN A 109 3.10 -4.23 20.64
CA GLN A 109 1.90 -4.47 21.45
C GLN A 109 1.94 -5.77 22.26
N ASP A 110 2.67 -6.79 21.79
CA ASP A 110 2.77 -8.08 22.48
C ASP A 110 3.58 -7.96 23.79
N GLU A 111 3.17 -8.69 24.83
CA GLU A 111 3.81 -8.68 26.15
C GLU A 111 5.27 -9.19 26.09
N ALA A 112 5.63 -10.00 25.10
CA ALA A 112 6.99 -10.50 24.92
C ALA A 112 8.00 -9.38 24.63
N TRP A 113 7.55 -8.18 24.22
CA TRP A 113 8.39 -6.98 24.12
C TRP A 113 8.87 -6.45 25.47
N GLU A 114 8.29 -6.90 26.59
CA GLU A 114 8.72 -6.52 27.94
C GLU A 114 9.81 -7.43 28.53
N ILE A 115 10.14 -8.54 27.85
CA ILE A 115 11.30 -9.37 28.19
C ILE A 115 12.58 -8.52 28.00
N PRO A 116 13.57 -8.57 28.93
CA PRO A 116 14.66 -7.60 28.98
C PRO A 116 15.40 -7.35 27.66
N ILE A 117 15.72 -8.39 26.89
CA ILE A 117 16.42 -8.24 25.61
C ILE A 117 15.58 -7.50 24.56
N PHE A 118 14.30 -7.84 24.43
CA PHE A 118 13.40 -7.19 23.46
C PHE A 118 13.00 -5.79 23.91
N LYS A 119 12.90 -5.60 25.22
CA LYS A 119 12.66 -4.31 25.85
C LYS A 119 13.81 -3.34 25.58
N TYR A 120 15.06 -3.80 25.73
CA TYR A 120 16.24 -3.04 25.33
C TYR A 120 16.19 -2.69 23.83
N LEU A 121 15.93 -3.67 22.95
CA LEU A 121 15.86 -3.43 21.50
C LEU A 121 14.78 -2.39 21.14
N LYS A 122 13.59 -2.51 21.72
CA LYS A 122 12.47 -1.55 21.57
C LYS A 122 12.87 -0.15 22.01
N GLN A 123 13.41 0.00 23.22
CA GLN A 123 13.78 1.31 23.77
C GLN A 123 14.97 1.92 23.00
N SER A 124 15.96 1.11 22.65
CA SER A 124 17.12 1.50 21.84
C SER A 124 16.70 1.99 20.44
N TYR A 125 15.78 1.28 19.78
CA TYR A 125 15.20 1.69 18.50
C TYR A 125 14.46 3.02 18.58
N LEU A 126 13.54 3.15 19.56
CA LEU A 126 12.73 4.37 19.71
C LEU A 126 13.59 5.59 20.06
N MET A 127 14.60 5.41 20.92
CA MET A 127 15.58 6.45 21.23
C MET A 127 16.40 6.81 19.99
N THR A 128 16.91 5.83 19.25
CA THR A 128 17.70 6.07 18.02
C THR A 128 16.88 6.83 16.98
N GLY A 129 15.60 6.47 16.80
CA GLY A 129 14.70 7.17 15.90
C GLY A 129 14.46 8.63 16.30
N LYS A 130 14.29 8.90 17.61
CA LYS A 130 14.19 10.26 18.13
C LYS A 130 15.50 11.02 17.93
N TRP A 131 16.63 10.43 18.28
CA TRP A 131 17.96 11.03 18.14
C TRP A 131 18.26 11.41 16.68
N LEU A 132 17.98 10.53 15.72
CA LEU A 132 18.14 10.82 14.29
C LEU A 132 17.27 11.99 13.83
N LYS A 133 16.03 12.07 14.33
CA LYS A 133 15.11 13.15 13.99
C LYS A 133 15.55 14.49 14.58
N ASP A 134 15.91 14.51 15.87
CA ASP A 134 16.36 15.72 16.56
C ASP A 134 17.62 16.28 15.86
N ARG A 135 18.53 15.40 15.43
CA ARG A 135 19.71 15.79 14.65
C ARG A 135 19.40 16.34 13.27
N LEU A 136 18.37 15.83 12.59
CA LEU A 136 17.93 16.39 11.32
C LEU A 136 17.32 17.79 11.50
N ASP A 137 16.62 18.02 12.60
CA ASP A 137 16.01 19.32 12.91
C ASP A 137 17.08 20.39 13.16
N ASP A 138 18.22 20.02 13.77
CA ASP A 138 19.37 20.89 14.08
C ASP A 138 20.20 21.33 12.85
N VAL A 139 19.99 20.75 11.66
CA VAL A 139 20.74 21.12 10.44
C VAL A 139 20.28 22.48 9.94
N GLU A 140 21.18 23.46 9.88
CA GLU A 140 20.89 24.81 9.38
C GLU A 140 21.12 24.93 7.87
N GLY A 141 20.51 25.93 7.22
CA GLY A 141 20.79 26.26 5.81
C GLY A 141 20.15 25.37 4.75
N LEU A 142 19.32 24.39 5.12
CA LEU A 142 18.56 23.57 4.18
C LEU A 142 17.36 24.32 3.58
N ASP A 143 17.19 24.22 2.26
CA ASP A 143 15.97 24.67 1.58
C ASP A 143 14.74 23.90 2.10
N PRO A 144 13.56 24.54 2.26
CA PRO A 144 12.37 23.87 2.79
C PRO A 144 11.95 22.60 2.03
N LYS A 145 12.21 22.52 0.72
CA LYS A 145 11.90 21.33 -0.08
C LYS A 145 12.89 20.19 0.21
N GLU A 146 14.17 20.51 0.39
CA GLU A 146 15.22 19.54 0.73
C GLU A 146 15.01 18.99 2.14
N ARG A 147 14.67 19.85 3.11
CA ARG A 147 14.34 19.44 4.48
C ARG A 147 13.20 18.42 4.49
N ARG A 148 12.09 18.68 3.78
CA ARG A 148 10.96 17.73 3.68
C ARG A 148 11.35 16.39 3.07
N LYS A 149 12.26 16.37 2.09
CA LYS A 149 12.77 15.13 1.51
C LYS A 149 13.61 14.35 2.52
N LEU A 150 14.52 15.01 3.23
CA LEU A 150 15.33 14.37 4.25
C LEU A 150 14.49 13.82 5.40
N GLU A 151 13.48 14.57 5.86
CA GLU A 151 12.53 14.10 6.88
C GLU A 151 11.78 12.85 6.41
N PHE A 152 11.33 12.84 5.15
CA PHE A 152 10.67 11.69 4.55
C PHE A 152 11.58 10.47 4.49
N LEU A 153 12.82 10.62 4.00
CA LEU A 153 13.76 9.51 3.87
C LEU A 153 14.23 8.99 5.23
N THR A 154 14.55 9.89 6.16
CA THR A 154 14.96 9.54 7.52
C THR A 154 13.85 8.75 8.22
N ARG A 155 12.60 9.18 8.09
CA ARG A 155 11.47 8.41 8.62
C ARG A 155 11.38 7.01 8.00
N ASN A 156 11.46 6.89 6.67
CA ASN A 156 11.43 5.57 6.02
C ASN A 156 12.61 4.68 6.43
N TYR A 157 13.80 5.27 6.62
CA TYR A 157 14.98 4.56 7.08
C TYR A 157 14.82 4.04 8.51
N ILE A 158 14.31 4.88 9.42
CA ILE A 158 13.98 4.48 10.79
C ILE A 158 12.96 3.33 10.76
N GLU A 159 11.84 3.48 10.04
CA GLU A 159 10.82 2.43 9.95
C GLU A 159 11.37 1.11 9.38
N ALA A 160 12.29 1.17 8.40
CA ALA A 160 12.93 -0.02 7.83
C ALA A 160 13.79 -0.78 8.85
N LEU A 161 14.49 -0.06 9.73
CA LEU A 161 15.35 -0.63 10.78
C LEU A 161 14.59 -1.13 12.01
N SER A 162 13.26 -1.04 12.03
CA SER A 162 12.46 -1.51 13.16
C SER A 162 12.78 -2.99 13.47
N PRO A 163 13.06 -3.34 14.75
CA PRO A 163 13.35 -4.73 15.13
C PRO A 163 12.17 -5.67 14.91
N ALA A 164 10.95 -5.13 14.78
CA ALA A 164 9.76 -5.93 14.45
C ALA A 164 9.79 -6.47 13.00
N ASN A 165 10.61 -5.90 12.11
CA ASN A 165 10.68 -6.30 10.70
C ASN A 165 11.52 -7.57 10.46
N TYR A 166 12.32 -7.99 11.45
CA TYR A 166 13.28 -9.09 11.27
C TYR A 166 12.95 -10.26 12.20
N ALA A 167 12.92 -11.47 11.64
CA ALA A 167 12.58 -12.68 12.39
C ALA A 167 13.47 -12.92 13.62
N ALA A 168 14.75 -12.56 13.55
CA ALA A 168 15.72 -12.76 14.64
C ALA A 168 15.53 -11.80 15.82
N THR A 169 14.85 -10.66 15.62
CA THR A 169 14.66 -9.62 16.64
C THR A 169 13.19 -9.41 17.03
N ASN A 170 12.27 -10.11 16.36
CA ASN A 170 10.85 -10.05 16.64
C ASN A 170 10.43 -11.18 17.60
N PRO A 171 10.02 -10.87 18.85
CA PRO A 171 9.68 -11.87 19.85
C PRO A 171 8.44 -12.69 19.47
N GLU A 172 7.48 -12.11 18.76
CA GLU A 172 6.27 -12.82 18.31
C GLU A 172 6.63 -13.91 17.29
N VAL A 173 7.55 -13.59 16.37
CA VAL A 173 8.05 -14.57 15.39
C VAL A 173 8.85 -15.66 16.08
N LEU A 174 9.75 -15.31 17.00
CA LEU A 174 10.55 -16.28 17.74
C LEU A 174 9.68 -17.20 18.60
N LYS A 175 8.67 -16.65 19.27
CA LYS A 175 7.67 -17.41 20.05
C LYS A 175 6.91 -18.38 19.15
N ALA A 176 6.36 -17.90 18.03
CA ALA A 176 5.67 -18.76 17.06
C ALA A 176 6.60 -19.83 16.48
N THR A 177 7.87 -19.52 16.22
CA THR A 177 8.87 -20.50 15.75
C THR A 177 9.11 -21.61 16.76
N VAL A 178 9.15 -21.30 18.06
CA VAL A 178 9.28 -22.31 19.11
C VAL A 178 7.99 -23.14 19.23
N GLU A 179 6.82 -22.47 19.29
CA GLU A 179 5.51 -23.11 19.45
C GLU A 179 5.17 -24.03 18.27
N GLU A 180 5.50 -23.61 17.05
CA GLU A 180 5.23 -24.35 15.82
C GLU A 180 6.44 -25.13 15.30
N LYS A 181 7.51 -25.27 16.10
CA LYS A 181 8.73 -26.02 15.73
C LYS A 181 9.34 -25.61 14.38
N GLY A 182 9.19 -24.33 14.00
CA GLY A 182 9.73 -23.77 12.75
C GLY A 182 8.79 -23.77 11.55
N ASP A 183 7.59 -24.34 11.65
CA ASP A 183 6.64 -24.38 10.53
C ASP A 183 6.22 -22.98 10.04
N ASN A 184 6.16 -21.99 10.93
CA ASN A 184 5.86 -20.61 10.57
C ASN A 184 6.87 -20.02 9.56
N LEU A 185 8.16 -20.36 9.69
CA LEU A 185 9.21 -19.91 8.79
C LEU A 185 9.12 -20.60 7.42
N LEU A 186 8.80 -21.90 7.41
CA LEU A 186 8.57 -22.64 6.16
C LEU A 186 7.37 -22.08 5.39
N ARG A 187 6.26 -21.80 6.07
CA ARG A 187 5.11 -21.12 5.45
C ARG A 187 5.47 -19.72 4.94
N GLY A 188 6.27 -18.97 5.70
CA GLY A 188 6.76 -17.65 5.29
C GLY A 188 7.61 -17.71 4.01
N LEU A 189 8.54 -18.66 3.93
CA LEU A 189 9.35 -18.91 2.74
C LEU A 189 8.50 -19.33 1.55
N GLU A 190 7.52 -20.21 1.75
CA GLU A 190 6.61 -20.61 0.68
C GLU A 190 5.81 -19.43 0.12
N ASN A 191 5.34 -18.52 0.99
CA ASN A 191 4.69 -17.28 0.57
C ASN A 191 5.64 -16.37 -0.23
N LEU A 192 6.88 -16.20 0.23
CA LEU A 192 7.89 -15.42 -0.47
C LEU A 192 8.17 -15.97 -1.87
N LEU A 193 8.35 -17.29 -2.00
CA LEU A 193 8.59 -17.95 -3.29
C LEU A 193 7.40 -17.77 -4.23
N ARG A 194 6.16 -17.93 -3.74
CA ARG A 194 4.95 -17.70 -4.55
C ARG A 194 4.86 -16.26 -5.06
N ASP A 195 5.21 -15.27 -4.24
CA ASP A 195 5.18 -13.86 -4.63
C ASP A 195 6.25 -13.51 -5.67
N LEU A 196 7.44 -14.11 -5.57
CA LEU A 196 8.50 -13.97 -6.57
C LEU A 196 8.18 -14.69 -7.88
N GLU A 197 7.65 -15.91 -7.82
CA GLU A 197 7.19 -16.68 -8.99
C GLU A 197 6.12 -15.89 -9.76
N ARG A 198 5.15 -15.31 -9.05
CA ARG A 198 4.10 -14.47 -9.63
C ARG A 198 4.66 -13.22 -10.31
N GLY A 199 5.65 -12.57 -9.71
CA GLY A 199 6.33 -11.43 -10.33
C GLY A 199 7.40 -11.80 -11.35
N LYS A 200 7.56 -13.09 -11.65
CA LYS A 200 8.57 -13.62 -12.58
C LYS A 200 9.98 -13.15 -12.20
N GLY A 201 10.32 -13.23 -10.91
CA GLY A 201 11.59 -12.74 -10.35
C GLY A 201 11.49 -11.39 -9.61
N ASN A 202 10.42 -10.63 -9.80
CA ASN A 202 10.16 -9.40 -9.03
C ASN A 202 9.27 -9.72 -7.83
N LEU A 203 9.57 -9.14 -6.66
CA LEU A 203 8.76 -9.38 -5.46
C LEU A 203 7.40 -8.67 -5.58
N LEU A 204 6.36 -9.40 -5.97
CA LEU A 204 4.98 -8.91 -6.05
C LEU A 204 4.15 -9.41 -4.87
N ILE A 205 4.29 -8.74 -3.74
CA ILE A 205 3.65 -9.11 -2.47
C ILE A 205 2.13 -9.22 -2.63
N ARG A 206 1.58 -10.40 -2.33
CA ARG A 206 0.13 -10.62 -2.35
C ARG A 206 -0.53 -10.00 -1.10
N GLN A 207 -1.33 -8.97 -1.31
CA GLN A 207 -2.10 -8.33 -0.24
C GLN A 207 -3.47 -8.97 0.02
N THR A 208 -4.00 -9.73 -0.94
CA THR A 208 -5.30 -10.39 -0.84
C THR A 208 -5.31 -11.69 -1.63
N ASP A 209 -6.18 -12.63 -1.27
CA ASP A 209 -6.45 -13.80 -2.10
C ASP A 209 -7.14 -13.36 -3.40
N THR A 210 -6.49 -13.57 -4.53
CA THR A 210 -7.00 -13.19 -5.86
C THR A 210 -8.03 -14.18 -6.37
N ASP A 211 -7.98 -15.44 -5.93
CA ASP A 211 -8.87 -16.50 -6.39
C ASP A 211 -10.23 -16.46 -5.65
N ALA A 212 -10.29 -15.70 -4.56
CA ALA A 212 -11.51 -15.47 -3.81
C ALA A 212 -12.52 -14.55 -4.53
N PHE A 213 -12.10 -13.80 -5.55
CA PHE A 213 -12.92 -12.76 -6.18
C PHE A 213 -13.09 -12.97 -7.69
N GLU A 214 -14.35 -12.96 -8.13
CA GLU A 214 -14.76 -13.13 -9.52
C GLU A 214 -15.74 -11.99 -9.87
N VAL A 215 -15.30 -11.13 -10.81
CA VAL A 215 -16.08 -9.99 -11.32
C VAL A 215 -17.36 -10.51 -11.99
N GLY A 216 -18.50 -9.95 -11.61
CA GLY A 216 -19.83 -10.36 -12.07
C GLY A 216 -20.45 -11.50 -11.27
N ARG A 217 -19.71 -12.16 -10.36
CA ARG A 217 -20.25 -13.25 -9.51
C ARG A 217 -20.29 -12.90 -8.03
N ASN A 218 -19.19 -12.40 -7.48
CA ASN A 218 -19.10 -11.99 -6.08
C ASN A 218 -18.49 -10.59 -5.88
N MET A 219 -18.12 -9.94 -7.00
CA MET A 219 -17.69 -8.56 -7.07
C MET A 219 -18.38 -7.86 -8.27
N ALA A 220 -18.69 -6.56 -8.20
CA ALA A 220 -19.38 -5.83 -9.28
C ALA A 220 -20.73 -6.45 -9.68
N VAL A 221 -21.53 -6.84 -8.68
CA VAL A 221 -22.77 -7.61 -8.85
C VAL A 221 -24.03 -6.76 -8.77
N THR A 222 -23.93 -5.43 -8.67
CA THR A 222 -25.13 -4.58 -8.64
C THR A 222 -25.86 -4.70 -9.98
N PRO A 223 -27.15 -5.09 -10.01
CA PRO A 223 -27.85 -5.33 -11.26
C PRO A 223 -27.84 -4.09 -12.16
N GLY A 224 -27.45 -4.27 -13.42
CA GLY A 224 -27.39 -3.21 -14.42
C GLY A 224 -27.22 -3.77 -15.82
N LYS A 225 -27.23 -2.88 -16.82
CA LYS A 225 -27.09 -3.21 -18.24
C LYS A 225 -26.17 -2.22 -18.94
N VAL A 226 -25.39 -2.72 -19.89
CA VAL A 226 -24.67 -1.86 -20.84
C VAL A 226 -25.70 -1.28 -21.82
N ILE A 227 -25.86 0.04 -21.82
CA ILE A 227 -26.81 0.74 -22.70
C ILE A 227 -26.12 1.38 -23.91
N TYR A 228 -24.81 1.55 -23.85
CA TYR A 228 -24.00 2.07 -24.96
C TYR A 228 -22.58 1.52 -24.88
N GLN A 229 -21.94 1.37 -26.04
CA GLN A 229 -20.56 0.93 -26.15
C GLN A 229 -19.87 1.58 -27.36
N ASN A 230 -18.61 1.96 -27.19
CA ASN A 230 -17.71 2.34 -28.28
C ASN A 230 -16.29 1.77 -28.04
N GLU A 231 -15.30 2.28 -28.77
CA GLU A 231 -13.91 1.81 -28.71
C GLU A 231 -13.17 2.13 -27.39
N LEU A 232 -13.68 3.05 -26.56
CA LEU A 232 -13.06 3.46 -25.30
C LEU A 232 -13.85 3.06 -24.06
N MET A 233 -15.17 2.90 -24.16
CA MET A 233 -16.00 2.64 -22.99
C MET A 233 -17.28 1.87 -23.27
N GLN A 234 -17.79 1.25 -22.21
CA GLN A 234 -19.17 0.82 -22.05
C GLN A 234 -19.86 1.74 -21.04
N LEU A 235 -21.07 2.19 -21.34
CA LEU A 235 -21.91 2.92 -20.39
C LEU A 235 -22.90 1.96 -19.75
N ILE A 236 -22.84 1.83 -18.43
CA ILE A 236 -23.71 0.95 -17.66
C ILE A 236 -24.78 1.80 -16.98
N GLN A 237 -26.05 1.41 -17.14
CA GLN A 237 -27.17 1.89 -16.33
C GLN A 237 -27.54 0.82 -15.30
N TYR A 238 -27.63 1.21 -14.04
CA TYR A 238 -28.03 0.28 -12.98
C TYR A 238 -29.54 0.20 -12.82
N THR A 239 -30.04 -1.00 -12.52
CA THR A 239 -31.47 -1.27 -12.34
C THR A 239 -31.96 -0.57 -11.07
N PRO A 240 -33.01 0.28 -11.14
CA PRO A 240 -33.57 0.93 -9.96
C PRO A 240 -34.06 -0.07 -8.91
N THR A 241 -33.87 0.24 -7.63
CA THR A 241 -34.38 -0.57 -6.50
C THR A 241 -35.45 0.15 -5.68
N THR A 242 -35.95 1.28 -6.17
CA THR A 242 -37.00 2.09 -5.55
C THR A 242 -38.12 2.37 -6.55
N GLU A 243 -39.35 2.57 -6.06
CA GLU A 243 -40.50 2.88 -6.94
C GLU A 243 -40.39 4.24 -7.62
N LYS A 244 -39.72 5.20 -6.97
CA LYS A 244 -39.45 6.54 -7.48
C LYS A 244 -37.98 6.85 -7.37
N VAL A 245 -37.49 7.66 -8.29
CA VAL A 245 -36.11 8.14 -8.33
C VAL A 245 -36.06 9.67 -8.44
N HIS A 246 -34.92 10.25 -8.10
CA HIS A 246 -34.65 11.66 -8.35
C HIS A 246 -34.72 11.97 -9.85
N ALA A 247 -35.27 13.14 -10.19
CA ALA A 247 -35.46 13.54 -11.58
C ALA A 247 -34.15 13.65 -12.37
N ARG A 248 -33.04 14.06 -11.71
CA ARG A 248 -31.73 14.17 -12.36
C ARG A 248 -30.92 12.90 -12.12
N PRO A 249 -30.45 12.21 -13.17
CA PRO A 249 -29.59 11.05 -13.04
C PRO A 249 -28.18 11.47 -12.57
N LEU A 250 -27.45 10.48 -12.06
CA LEU A 250 -26.05 10.62 -11.67
C LEU A 250 -25.18 9.80 -12.62
N LEU A 251 -24.26 10.46 -13.31
CA LEU A 251 -23.23 9.82 -14.13
C LEU A 251 -21.88 9.85 -13.40
N ILE A 252 -21.32 8.67 -13.20
CA ILE A 252 -20.03 8.48 -12.55
C ILE A 252 -18.95 8.31 -13.61
N VAL A 253 -17.90 9.12 -13.52
CA VAL A 253 -16.67 9.06 -14.33
C VAL A 253 -15.55 8.48 -13.46
N PRO A 254 -15.30 7.16 -13.50
CA PRO A 254 -14.27 6.51 -12.70
C PRO A 254 -12.88 6.70 -13.33
N PRO A 255 -11.79 6.36 -12.60
CA PRO A 255 -10.47 6.29 -13.18
C PRO A 255 -10.37 5.16 -14.20
N TRP A 256 -9.42 5.27 -15.13
CA TRP A 256 -9.03 4.17 -16.04
C TRP A 256 -7.66 3.54 -15.69
N ILE A 257 -6.96 4.06 -14.66
CA ILE A 257 -5.76 3.43 -14.09
C ILE A 257 -6.14 2.11 -13.41
N ASN A 258 -7.23 2.13 -12.64
CA ASN A 258 -7.88 0.96 -12.06
C ASN A 258 -9.28 0.80 -12.66
N LYS A 259 -9.94 -0.33 -12.40
CA LYS A 259 -11.29 -0.59 -12.93
C LYS A 259 -12.38 0.06 -12.07
N PHE A 260 -13.52 0.36 -12.69
CA PHE A 260 -14.63 1.09 -12.07
C PHE A 260 -15.23 0.38 -10.84
N TYR A 261 -15.12 -0.96 -10.76
CA TYR A 261 -15.75 -1.76 -9.71
C TYR A 261 -15.16 -1.53 -8.31
N ILE A 262 -14.14 -0.69 -8.15
CA ILE A 262 -13.79 -0.14 -6.83
C ILE A 262 -14.97 0.60 -6.17
N LEU A 263 -15.91 1.12 -6.99
CA LEU A 263 -17.15 1.75 -6.54
C LEU A 263 -18.31 0.75 -6.38
N ASP A 264 -18.11 -0.50 -6.79
CA ASP A 264 -19.09 -1.60 -6.74
C ASP A 264 -18.39 -2.91 -6.36
N LEU A 265 -17.75 -2.95 -5.17
CA LEU A 265 -16.99 -4.13 -4.75
C LEU A 265 -17.92 -5.31 -4.45
N ASN A 266 -18.36 -5.48 -3.21
CA ASN A 266 -19.36 -6.48 -2.86
C ASN A 266 -20.63 -5.77 -2.34
N GLU A 267 -21.71 -6.52 -2.09
CA GLU A 267 -22.98 -5.93 -1.64
C GLU A 267 -22.85 -5.00 -0.42
N LYS A 268 -21.93 -5.29 0.51
CA LYS A 268 -21.70 -4.50 1.73
C LYS A 268 -20.83 -3.26 1.49
N LYS A 269 -20.05 -3.25 0.42
CA LYS A 269 -19.04 -2.22 0.10
C LYS A 269 -19.26 -1.62 -1.29
N SER A 270 -20.50 -1.57 -1.76
CA SER A 270 -20.87 -0.98 -3.04
C SER A 270 -21.51 0.40 -2.84
N MET A 271 -20.80 1.44 -3.29
CA MET A 271 -21.32 2.80 -3.35
C MET A 271 -22.44 2.90 -4.38
N ILE A 272 -22.28 2.22 -5.53
CA ILE A 272 -23.28 2.22 -6.60
C ILE A 272 -24.60 1.60 -6.13
N ARG A 273 -24.56 0.44 -5.47
CA ARG A 273 -25.74 -0.20 -4.87
C ARG A 273 -26.41 0.74 -3.87
N TRP A 274 -25.62 1.40 -3.03
CA TRP A 274 -26.14 2.35 -2.05
C TRP A 274 -26.83 3.54 -2.73
N LEU A 275 -26.23 4.15 -3.75
CA LEU A 275 -26.80 5.26 -4.52
C LEU A 275 -28.12 4.89 -5.21
N VAL A 276 -28.17 3.72 -5.83
CA VAL A 276 -29.40 3.18 -6.44
C VAL A 276 -30.48 2.99 -5.36
N ALA A 277 -30.12 2.48 -4.18
CA ALA A 277 -31.03 2.33 -3.05
C ALA A 277 -31.49 3.67 -2.44
N GLN A 278 -30.71 4.75 -2.60
CA GLN A 278 -31.13 6.11 -2.23
C GLN A 278 -32.08 6.74 -3.26
N GLY A 279 -32.41 6.05 -4.35
CA GLY A 279 -33.32 6.54 -5.39
C GLY A 279 -32.64 7.40 -6.45
N HIS A 280 -31.34 7.26 -6.67
CA HIS A 280 -30.70 7.84 -7.86
C HIS A 280 -30.80 6.89 -9.06
N THR A 281 -31.08 7.42 -10.25
CA THR A 281 -30.76 6.72 -11.50
C THR A 281 -29.26 6.84 -11.73
N VAL A 282 -28.52 5.74 -11.60
CA VAL A 282 -27.05 5.73 -11.63
C VAL A 282 -26.53 5.18 -12.94
N PHE A 283 -25.58 5.90 -13.54
CA PHE A 283 -24.81 5.48 -14.70
C PHE A 283 -23.31 5.49 -14.38
N VAL A 284 -22.56 4.57 -14.96
CA VAL A 284 -21.10 4.49 -14.79
C VAL A 284 -20.44 4.24 -16.15
N ILE A 285 -19.35 4.96 -16.42
CA ILE A 285 -18.46 4.66 -17.54
C ILE A 285 -17.53 3.50 -17.15
N SER A 286 -17.61 2.38 -17.85
CA SER A 286 -16.66 1.27 -17.76
C SER A 286 -15.63 1.39 -18.89
N TRP A 287 -14.42 1.84 -18.55
CA TRP A 287 -13.34 2.04 -19.51
C TRP A 287 -12.75 0.71 -20.01
N VAL A 288 -12.50 0.65 -21.33
CA VAL A 288 -11.78 -0.44 -21.98
C VAL A 288 -10.38 -0.57 -21.38
N ASN A 289 -9.87 -1.80 -21.25
CA ASN A 289 -8.45 -2.00 -20.98
C ASN A 289 -7.70 -1.79 -22.30
N PRO A 290 -6.87 -0.74 -22.44
CA PRO A 290 -6.27 -0.41 -23.73
C PRO A 290 -5.35 -1.53 -24.20
N ASP A 291 -5.36 -1.77 -25.51
CA ASP A 291 -4.37 -2.57 -26.22
C ASP A 291 -3.77 -1.73 -27.36
N GLU A 292 -3.03 -2.37 -28.27
CA GLU A 292 -2.36 -1.71 -29.38
C GLU A 292 -3.30 -0.84 -30.25
N ARG A 293 -4.61 -1.14 -30.26
CA ARG A 293 -5.62 -0.38 -31.01
C ARG A 293 -5.84 1.03 -30.45
N GLN A 294 -5.61 1.24 -29.16
CA GLN A 294 -5.77 2.53 -28.49
C GLN A 294 -4.44 3.30 -28.33
N ARG A 295 -3.37 2.88 -29.01
CA ARG A 295 -2.01 3.47 -28.88
C ARG A 295 -1.94 4.98 -29.10
N ASP A 296 -2.79 5.51 -29.97
CA ASP A 296 -2.80 6.92 -30.37
C ASP A 296 -3.96 7.70 -29.71
N GLU A 297 -4.68 7.07 -28.78
CA GLU A 297 -5.77 7.72 -28.05
C GLU A 297 -5.18 8.73 -27.04
N THR A 298 -5.75 9.94 -27.05
CA THR A 298 -5.25 11.09 -26.29
C THR A 298 -6.22 11.46 -25.17
N TRP A 299 -5.84 12.41 -24.32
CA TRP A 299 -6.76 12.98 -23.33
C TRP A 299 -8.08 13.45 -23.97
N ASP A 300 -7.98 14.11 -25.13
CA ASP A 300 -9.13 14.61 -25.89
C ASP A 300 -10.03 13.47 -26.36
N SER A 301 -9.45 12.32 -26.75
CA SER A 301 -10.22 11.14 -27.10
C SER A 301 -11.09 10.65 -25.94
N TYR A 302 -10.54 10.56 -24.73
CA TYR A 302 -11.27 10.14 -23.54
C TYR A 302 -12.34 11.16 -23.13
N MET A 303 -12.11 12.46 -23.36
CA MET A 303 -13.12 13.49 -23.15
C MET A 303 -14.27 13.37 -24.16
N GLN A 304 -13.94 13.36 -25.46
CA GLN A 304 -14.92 13.38 -26.55
C GLN A 304 -15.68 12.07 -26.65
N LYS A 305 -14.97 10.94 -26.81
CA LYS A 305 -15.58 9.61 -26.98
C LYS A 305 -16.03 9.00 -25.65
N GLY A 306 -15.51 9.48 -24.52
CA GLY A 306 -15.87 9.00 -23.20
C GLY A 306 -16.87 9.91 -22.50
N ALA A 307 -16.38 10.93 -21.79
CA ALA A 307 -17.19 11.74 -20.88
C ALA A 307 -18.35 12.48 -21.58
N LEU A 308 -18.10 13.17 -22.69
CA LEU A 308 -19.12 13.91 -23.44
C LEU A 308 -20.15 12.96 -24.08
N THR A 309 -19.69 11.90 -24.75
CA THR A 309 -20.60 10.87 -25.28
C THR A 309 -21.46 10.22 -24.19
N ALA A 310 -20.88 9.96 -23.01
CA ALA A 310 -21.66 9.42 -21.89
C ALA A 310 -22.73 10.39 -21.41
N ILE A 311 -22.44 11.70 -21.33
CA ILE A 311 -23.43 12.73 -21.03
C ILE A 311 -24.56 12.69 -22.08
N ASP A 312 -24.22 12.68 -23.37
CA ASP A 312 -25.21 12.63 -24.45
C ASP A 312 -26.14 11.41 -24.31
N LYS A 313 -25.55 10.22 -24.07
CA LYS A 313 -26.30 8.97 -23.93
C LYS A 313 -27.15 8.89 -22.66
N VAL A 314 -26.70 9.47 -21.56
CA VAL A 314 -27.52 9.55 -20.34
C VAL A 314 -28.74 10.45 -20.55
N LEU A 315 -28.57 11.60 -21.20
CA LEU A 315 -29.68 12.52 -21.45
C LEU A 315 -30.65 11.94 -22.49
N GLU A 316 -30.15 11.26 -23.53
CA GLU A 316 -30.97 10.52 -24.51
C GLU A 316 -31.81 9.42 -23.84
N GLU A 317 -31.20 8.60 -22.99
CA GLU A 317 -31.87 7.49 -22.29
C GLU A 317 -32.93 7.98 -21.30
N THR A 318 -32.66 9.08 -20.60
CA THR A 318 -33.54 9.56 -19.51
C THR A 318 -34.54 10.62 -19.94
N GLY A 319 -34.32 11.28 -21.08
CA GLY A 319 -35.17 12.36 -21.58
C GLY A 319 -35.12 13.65 -20.74
N VAL A 320 -34.13 13.78 -19.84
CA VAL A 320 -33.96 14.96 -18.98
C VAL A 320 -33.01 15.96 -19.61
N GLU A 321 -33.15 17.22 -19.25
CA GLU A 321 -32.28 18.29 -19.79
C GLU A 321 -30.91 18.35 -19.12
N LYS A 322 -30.82 17.95 -17.83
CA LYS A 322 -29.60 18.07 -17.02
C LYS A 322 -29.35 16.86 -16.13
N LEU A 323 -28.07 16.53 -15.94
CA LEU A 323 -27.61 15.45 -15.07
C LEU A 323 -26.61 15.95 -14.00
N ASN A 324 -26.31 15.10 -13.03
CA ASN A 324 -25.24 15.31 -12.06
C ASN A 324 -24.03 14.44 -12.42
N LEU A 325 -22.80 14.97 -12.24
CA LEU A 325 -21.56 14.23 -12.42
C LEU A 325 -20.89 13.91 -11.08
N ALA A 326 -20.27 12.74 -10.99
CA ALA A 326 -19.33 12.41 -9.93
C ALA A 326 -18.03 11.87 -10.55
N GLY A 327 -16.92 12.56 -10.32
CA GLY A 327 -15.60 12.15 -10.78
C GLY A 327 -14.81 11.45 -9.69
N TYR A 328 -14.12 10.35 -10.00
CA TYR A 328 -13.27 9.65 -9.03
C TYR A 328 -11.81 9.56 -9.50
N CYS A 329 -10.87 9.97 -8.64
CA CYS A 329 -9.44 9.98 -8.94
C CYS A 329 -9.15 10.73 -10.26
N ILE A 330 -8.44 10.14 -11.24
CA ILE A 330 -8.20 10.76 -12.55
C ILE A 330 -9.50 11.01 -13.34
N GLY A 331 -10.57 10.27 -13.05
CA GLY A 331 -11.91 10.57 -13.56
C GLY A 331 -12.44 11.93 -13.10
N GLY A 332 -12.05 12.38 -11.90
CA GLY A 332 -12.29 13.76 -11.42
C GLY A 332 -11.53 14.81 -12.23
N THR A 333 -10.27 14.54 -12.56
CA THR A 333 -9.51 15.40 -13.49
C THR A 333 -10.18 15.48 -14.87
N MET A 334 -10.63 14.33 -15.40
CA MET A 334 -11.38 14.28 -16.67
C MET A 334 -12.68 15.08 -16.59
N THR A 335 -13.48 14.91 -15.53
CA THR A 335 -14.69 15.69 -15.27
C THR A 335 -14.38 17.19 -15.22
N GLY A 336 -13.35 17.61 -14.50
CA GLY A 336 -12.92 19.01 -14.44
C GLY A 336 -12.58 19.60 -15.81
N THR A 337 -11.77 18.88 -16.61
CA THR A 337 -11.44 19.32 -17.98
C THR A 337 -12.65 19.34 -18.91
N THR A 338 -13.55 18.36 -18.77
CA THR A 338 -14.78 18.27 -19.56
C THR A 338 -15.71 19.45 -19.26
N LEU A 339 -15.89 19.79 -17.98
CA LEU A 339 -16.70 20.94 -17.57
C LEU A 339 -16.14 22.27 -18.07
N ALA A 340 -14.82 22.45 -18.02
CA ALA A 340 -14.18 23.64 -18.57
C ALA A 340 -14.40 23.75 -20.09
N TYR A 341 -14.30 22.64 -20.81
CA TYR A 341 -14.59 22.58 -22.24
C TYR A 341 -16.07 22.89 -22.54
N MET A 342 -17.01 22.29 -21.80
CA MET A 342 -18.45 22.54 -21.93
C MET A 342 -18.79 24.01 -21.69
N ALA A 343 -18.24 24.61 -20.63
CA ALA A 343 -18.41 26.04 -20.34
C ALA A 343 -17.92 26.94 -21.48
N ALA A 344 -16.77 26.64 -22.07
CA ALA A 344 -16.25 27.38 -23.22
C ALA A 344 -17.11 27.24 -24.49
N LYS A 345 -17.93 26.19 -24.57
CA LYS A 345 -18.90 25.94 -25.66
C LYS A 345 -20.33 26.40 -25.34
N GLY A 346 -20.56 26.94 -24.14
CA GLY A 346 -21.90 27.34 -23.68
C GLY A 346 -22.83 26.16 -23.39
N ASP A 347 -22.28 24.98 -23.11
CA ASP A 347 -23.04 23.77 -22.78
C ASP A 347 -23.25 23.70 -21.25
N ASP A 348 -24.51 23.78 -20.82
CA ASP A 348 -24.92 23.88 -19.41
C ASP A 348 -25.72 22.65 -18.92
N ARG A 349 -25.56 21.51 -19.60
CA ARG A 349 -26.27 20.25 -19.33
C ARG A 349 -25.87 19.53 -18.03
N VAL A 350 -24.80 19.98 -17.36
CA VAL A 350 -24.41 19.46 -16.04
C VAL A 350 -24.92 20.38 -14.93
N ALA A 351 -25.82 19.86 -14.09
CA ALA A 351 -26.42 20.61 -12.99
C ALA A 351 -25.50 20.71 -11.76
N SER A 352 -24.71 19.67 -11.47
CA SER A 352 -23.71 19.68 -10.40
C SER A 352 -22.59 18.69 -10.70
N ALA A 353 -21.41 18.91 -10.14
CA ALA A 353 -20.28 17.98 -10.19
C ALA A 353 -19.58 17.89 -8.83
N THR A 354 -19.14 16.69 -8.46
CA THR A 354 -18.32 16.44 -7.26
C THR A 354 -17.09 15.62 -7.60
#